data_AF-A0A2T0UMH5-F1
#
_entry.id   AF-A0A2T0UMH5-F1
#
_cell.length_a   1.000
_cell.length_b   1.000
_cell.length_c   1.000
_cell.angle_alpha   90.00
_cell.angle_beta   90.00
_cell.angle_gamma   90.00
#
_symmetry.space_group_name_H-M   'P 1'
#
loop_
_entity.id
_entity.type
_entity.pdbx_description
1 polymer ?
#
loop_
_entity_poly.entity_id
_entity_poly.type
_entity_poly.pdbx_seq_one_letter_code
_entity_poly.pdbx_strand_id
1 'polypeptide(L)'
;MTTHPTAVICTPLELEYRAVRGLIGGTATEEHRRDSVYERFDYRGRKADWRLVLALTGRGNTETSAAVERALAAWEPQVLLLVGVGGGLRRSAVGDVVAATKVYGYEGGQDTDLEYLPRIDSLPTSAILDEQAKRVSLEGTWIWRAEPEADTAPEVHHRPIASGGKVVTGSASDTAELIRKHFSDATAIDMEGFGAMAAARQVRGVEATVIRGVSDRLDDKDKETDKRTQPMAARRAAAFALALIDRYDPDPVEPAPAPTPPSSKYHFEPQPGSNTTIGYMGDGGNATFGAIGTNATGHIHHHYRDEEEDR
;
A
#
# COMPACT_ATOMS: atom_id res chain seq x y z
N MET A 1 13.52 -19.46 9.21
CA MET A 1 12.67 -18.31 9.59
C MET A 1 11.31 -18.58 8.99
N THR A 2 10.26 -18.72 9.81
CA THR A 2 8.89 -18.81 9.28
C THR A 2 8.53 -17.46 8.65
N THR A 3 8.23 -17.47 7.36
CA THR A 3 7.82 -16.28 6.61
C THR A 3 6.35 -16.03 6.92
N HIS A 4 6.08 -15.06 7.80
CA HIS A 4 4.72 -14.62 8.08
C HIS A 4 4.19 -13.75 6.92
N PRO A 5 2.91 -13.89 6.54
CA PRO A 5 2.23 -12.97 5.63
C PRO A 5 2.37 -11.53 6.12
N THR A 6 2.57 -10.60 5.19
CA THR A 6 2.73 -9.17 5.52
C THR A 6 1.50 -8.39 5.09
N ALA A 7 0.98 -7.55 5.99
CA ALA A 7 -0.04 -6.56 5.66
C ALA A 7 0.44 -5.16 6.04
N VAL A 8 0.24 -4.22 5.13
CA VAL A 8 0.55 -2.80 5.31
C VAL A 8 -0.74 -2.05 5.58
N ILE A 9 -0.78 -1.30 6.68
CA ILE A 9 -1.84 -0.34 6.98
C ILE A 9 -1.29 1.07 6.79
N CYS A 10 -1.84 1.78 5.83
CA CYS A 10 -1.52 3.16 5.52
C CYS A 10 -2.53 4.09 6.19
N THR A 11 -2.05 5.10 6.89
CA THR A 11 -2.88 6.13 7.54
C THR A 11 -2.40 7.52 7.11
N PRO A 12 -3.27 8.36 6.53
CA PRO A 12 -2.91 9.73 6.14
C PRO A 12 -2.55 10.68 7.29
N LEU A 13 -3.21 10.58 8.43
CA LEU A 13 -3.13 11.52 9.55
C LEU A 13 -2.57 10.89 10.82
N GLU A 14 -1.91 11.68 11.67
CA GLU A 14 -1.40 11.21 12.97
C GLU A 14 -2.50 10.63 13.87
N LEU A 15 -3.70 11.21 13.86
CA LEU A 15 -4.81 10.71 14.68
C LEU A 15 -5.25 9.31 14.24
N GLU A 16 -5.21 9.04 12.93
CA GLU A 16 -5.57 7.76 12.33
C GLU A 16 -4.47 6.73 12.63
N TYR A 17 -3.21 7.13 12.49
CA TYR A 17 -2.04 6.34 12.87
C TYR A 17 -2.14 5.90 14.34
N ARG A 18 -2.38 6.85 15.26
CA ARG A 18 -2.53 6.58 16.69
C ARG A 18 -3.72 5.67 16.98
N ALA A 19 -4.83 5.82 16.24
CA ALA A 19 -6.00 4.97 16.40
C ALA A 19 -5.69 3.51 16.03
N VAL A 20 -5.02 3.26 14.91
CA VAL A 20 -4.60 1.91 14.50
C VAL A 20 -3.59 1.34 15.49
N ARG A 21 -2.51 2.08 15.78
CA ARG A 21 -1.46 1.65 16.72
C ARG A 21 -2.02 1.27 18.09
N GLY A 22 -2.96 2.06 18.60
CA GLY A 22 -3.61 1.80 19.89
C GLY A 22 -4.48 0.54 19.93
N LEU A 23 -4.97 0.07 18.78
CA LEU A 23 -5.78 -1.15 18.66
C LEU A 23 -4.99 -2.41 18.28
N ILE A 24 -3.80 -2.25 17.70
CA ILE A 24 -2.85 -3.36 17.51
C ILE A 24 -2.28 -3.74 18.89
N GLY A 25 -1.86 -2.75 19.68
CA GLY A 25 -1.19 -2.98 20.96
C GLY A 25 0.21 -3.60 20.79
N GLY A 26 0.78 -4.10 21.88
CA GLY A 26 2.10 -4.74 21.88
C GLY A 26 3.27 -3.78 21.63
N THR A 27 4.44 -4.35 21.36
CA THR A 27 5.69 -3.61 21.15
C THR A 27 5.91 -3.39 19.65
N ALA A 28 5.98 -2.13 19.24
CA ALA A 28 6.38 -1.74 17.89
C ALA A 28 7.90 -1.89 17.72
N THR A 29 8.33 -2.37 16.56
CA THR A 29 9.72 -2.23 16.10
C THR A 29 9.76 -1.16 15.02
N GLU A 30 10.48 -0.06 15.27
CA GLU A 30 10.71 0.95 14.25
C GLU A 30 11.68 0.42 13.18
N GLU A 31 11.32 0.54 11.91
CA GLU A 31 12.16 0.13 10.78
C GLU A 31 12.24 1.24 9.74
N HIS A 32 13.47 1.50 9.28
CA HIS A 32 13.77 2.47 8.23
C HIS A 32 14.00 1.72 6.93
N ARG A 33 13.15 1.94 5.92
CA ARG A 33 13.25 1.31 4.60
C ARG A 33 12.88 2.28 3.50
N ARG A 34 13.67 2.35 2.43
CA ARG A 34 13.42 3.21 1.25
C ARG A 34 13.04 4.65 1.65
N ASP A 35 13.84 5.25 2.54
CA ASP A 35 13.65 6.63 3.02
C ASP A 35 12.29 6.89 3.70
N SER A 36 11.73 5.88 4.36
CA SER A 36 10.49 5.99 5.13
C SER A 36 10.61 5.20 6.43
N VAL A 37 9.91 5.67 7.46
CA VAL A 37 9.86 5.05 8.79
C VAL A 37 8.55 4.31 8.94
N TYR A 38 8.63 3.07 9.40
CA TYR A 38 7.49 2.20 9.64
C TYR A 38 7.52 1.66 11.06
N GLU A 39 6.35 1.41 11.64
CA GLU A 39 6.25 0.56 12.83
C GLU A 39 5.81 -0.84 12.41
N ARG A 40 6.64 -1.84 12.75
CA ARG A 40 6.33 -3.26 12.55
C ARG A 40 5.82 -3.90 13.84
N PHE A 41 4.80 -4.74 13.72
CA PHE A 41 4.23 -5.53 14.80
C PHE A 41 4.15 -7.00 14.41
N ASP A 42 4.41 -7.88 15.37
CA ASP A 42 4.04 -9.30 15.28
C ASP A 42 2.60 -9.43 15.78
N TYR A 43 1.68 -9.77 14.88
CA TYR A 43 0.25 -9.67 15.12
C TYR A 43 -0.43 -11.02 14.93
N ARG A 44 -1.13 -11.51 15.95
CA ARG A 44 -1.85 -12.78 15.88
C ARG A 44 -3.26 -12.58 15.36
N GLY A 45 -3.50 -12.94 14.10
CA GLY A 45 -4.83 -12.97 13.48
C GLY A 45 -5.59 -14.25 13.81
N ARG A 46 -6.87 -14.36 13.37
CA ARG A 46 -7.64 -15.60 13.56
C ARG A 46 -7.24 -16.70 12.58
N LYS A 47 -6.71 -16.34 11.40
CA LYS A 47 -6.31 -17.27 10.33
C LYS A 47 -4.80 -17.45 10.17
N ALA A 48 -4.03 -16.40 10.42
CA ALA A 48 -2.58 -16.42 10.32
C ALA A 48 -1.95 -15.46 11.35
N ASP A 49 -0.69 -15.73 11.68
CA ASP A 49 0.17 -14.77 12.34
C ASP A 49 0.77 -13.84 11.28
N TRP A 50 0.58 -12.54 11.46
CA TRP A 50 0.91 -11.49 10.51
C TRP A 50 2.13 -10.70 10.95
N ARG A 51 2.90 -10.27 9.95
CA ARG A 51 3.71 -9.07 10.05
C ARG A 51 2.84 -7.87 9.68
N LEU A 52 2.41 -7.08 10.67
CA LEU A 52 1.74 -5.82 10.42
C LEU A 52 2.75 -4.69 10.31
N VAL A 53 2.55 -3.84 9.31
CA VAL A 53 3.39 -2.67 9.05
C VAL A 53 2.48 -1.44 9.02
N LEU A 54 2.71 -0.49 9.91
CA LEU A 54 1.96 0.76 9.98
C LEU A 54 2.78 1.89 9.36
N ALA A 55 2.18 2.56 8.37
CA ALA A 55 2.80 3.66 7.62
C ALA A 55 1.97 4.95 7.76
N LEU A 56 2.64 6.06 8.05
CA LEU A 56 2.07 7.40 7.96
C LEU A 56 2.34 7.94 6.54
N THR A 57 1.29 8.14 5.74
CA THR A 57 1.45 8.46 4.30
C THR A 57 1.46 9.94 3.97
N GLY A 58 0.81 10.77 4.80
CA GLY A 58 0.54 12.16 4.46
C GLY A 58 -0.78 12.33 3.69
N ARG A 59 -1.08 13.57 3.29
CA ARG A 59 -2.42 13.99 2.84
C ARG A 59 -2.47 14.16 1.32
N GLY A 60 -3.63 13.87 0.76
CA GLY A 60 -3.84 14.01 -0.68
C GLY A 60 -3.35 12.79 -1.48
N ASN A 61 -3.93 12.65 -2.67
CA ASN A 61 -3.71 11.50 -3.55
C ASN A 61 -2.25 11.35 -4.00
N THR A 62 -1.55 12.45 -4.30
CA THR A 62 -0.16 12.41 -4.78
C THR A 62 0.80 11.89 -3.72
N GLU A 63 0.72 12.47 -2.51
CA GLU A 63 1.60 12.08 -1.40
C GLU A 63 1.32 10.65 -0.96
N THR A 64 0.03 10.30 -0.84
CA THR A 64 -0.40 8.94 -0.48
C THR A 64 0.06 7.92 -1.51
N SER A 65 -0.09 8.19 -2.81
CA SER A 65 0.36 7.29 -3.88
C SER A 65 1.86 7.00 -3.78
N ALA A 66 2.68 8.04 -3.57
CA ALA A 66 4.13 7.88 -3.43
C ALA A 66 4.50 7.09 -2.17
N ALA A 67 3.82 7.33 -1.04
CA ALA A 67 4.07 6.60 0.20
C ALA A 67 3.63 5.13 0.10
N VAL A 68 2.48 4.85 -0.54
CA VAL A 68 1.97 3.50 -0.78
C VAL A 68 2.89 2.72 -1.71
N GLU A 69 3.37 3.33 -2.80
CA GLU A 69 4.35 2.68 -3.69
C GLU A 69 5.62 2.29 -2.94
N ARG A 70 6.19 3.22 -2.14
CA ARG A 70 7.38 2.92 -1.32
C ARG A 70 7.11 1.80 -0.33
N ALA A 71 5.94 1.77 0.31
CA ALA A 71 5.56 0.73 1.25
C ALA A 71 5.40 -0.64 0.56
N LEU A 72 4.71 -0.69 -0.59
CA LEU A 72 4.56 -1.88 -1.40
C LEU A 72 5.93 -2.45 -1.78
N ALA A 73 6.86 -1.60 -2.22
CA ALA A 73 8.17 -2.03 -2.66
C ALA A 73 9.14 -2.34 -1.50
N ALA A 74 8.91 -1.82 -0.29
CA ALA A 74 9.71 -2.10 0.89
C ALA A 74 9.31 -3.39 1.62
N TRP A 75 8.04 -3.80 1.50
CA TRP A 75 7.43 -4.83 2.32
C TRP A 75 6.82 -5.99 1.54
N GLU A 76 6.58 -5.83 0.24
CA GLU A 76 5.95 -6.83 -0.63
C GLU A 76 4.71 -7.48 0.03
N PRO A 77 3.74 -6.67 0.50
CA PRO A 77 2.64 -7.18 1.29
C PRO A 77 1.63 -7.95 0.45
N GLN A 78 0.96 -8.92 1.08
CA GLN A 78 -0.22 -9.58 0.49
C GLN A 78 -1.49 -8.72 0.64
N VAL A 79 -1.53 -7.85 1.64
CA VAL A 79 -2.68 -6.97 1.90
C VAL A 79 -2.22 -5.53 2.15
N LEU A 80 -2.89 -4.57 1.51
CA LEU A 80 -2.73 -3.14 1.74
C LEU A 80 -4.07 -2.49 2.11
N LEU A 81 -4.13 -1.85 3.27
CA LEU A 81 -5.33 -1.15 3.74
C LEU A 81 -5.01 0.34 3.87
N LEU A 82 -5.73 1.20 3.15
CA LEU A 82 -5.77 2.62 3.50
C LEU A 82 -6.89 2.83 4.53
N VAL A 83 -6.52 3.28 5.73
CA VAL A 83 -7.45 3.43 6.86
C VAL A 83 -7.42 4.86 7.36
N GLY A 84 -8.59 5.46 7.52
CA GLY A 84 -8.67 6.80 8.07
C GLY A 84 -10.09 7.31 8.25
N VAL A 85 -10.25 8.61 8.39
CA VAL A 85 -11.55 9.29 8.44
C VAL A 85 -11.95 9.80 7.06
N GLY A 86 -13.23 10.01 6.85
CA GLY A 86 -13.78 10.62 5.65
C GLY A 86 -15.10 11.33 5.95
N GLY A 87 -15.48 12.23 5.04
CA GLY A 87 -16.76 12.91 5.11
C GLY A 87 -17.89 11.99 4.65
N GLY A 88 -19.01 12.00 5.37
CA GLY A 88 -20.20 11.22 5.04
C GLY A 88 -20.95 11.84 3.86
N LEU A 89 -21.36 10.97 2.93
CA LEU A 89 -22.26 11.31 1.83
C LEU A 89 -23.56 10.52 1.96
N ARG A 90 -24.67 11.17 1.60
CA ARG A 90 -25.99 10.54 1.48
C ARG A 90 -26.44 9.87 2.78
N ARG A 91 -26.39 8.53 2.81
CA ARG A 91 -26.98 7.67 3.84
C ARG A 91 -26.04 7.40 5.01
N SER A 92 -24.75 7.69 4.87
CA SER A 92 -23.82 7.45 5.97
C SER A 92 -23.96 8.51 7.07
N ALA A 93 -23.98 8.05 8.30
CA ALA A 93 -24.04 8.87 9.50
C ALA A 93 -22.65 8.97 10.14
N VAL A 94 -22.45 10.01 10.96
CA VAL A 94 -21.23 10.14 11.76
C VAL A 94 -21.09 8.91 12.65
N GLY A 95 -19.91 8.29 12.60
CA GLY A 95 -19.60 7.06 13.32
C GLY A 95 -19.86 5.77 12.54
N ASP A 96 -20.48 5.82 11.37
CA ASP A 96 -20.52 4.69 10.44
C ASP A 96 -19.13 4.39 9.87
N VAL A 97 -18.97 3.20 9.30
CA VAL A 97 -17.77 2.82 8.54
C VAL A 97 -18.15 2.62 7.08
N VAL A 98 -17.29 3.07 6.16
CA VAL A 98 -17.41 2.79 4.72
C VAL A 98 -16.24 1.93 4.31
N ALA A 99 -16.52 0.70 3.88
CA ALA A 99 -15.57 -0.18 3.22
C ALA A 99 -15.76 -0.01 1.72
N ALA A 100 -14.76 0.56 1.04
CA ALA A 100 -14.87 0.89 -0.37
C ALA A 100 -15.07 -0.37 -1.21
N THR A 101 -16.02 -0.34 -2.16
CA THR A 101 -16.12 -1.32 -3.25
C THR A 101 -15.32 -0.89 -4.49
N LYS A 102 -15.14 0.42 -4.62
CA LYS A 102 -14.32 1.12 -5.59
C LYS A 102 -14.08 2.55 -5.10
N VAL A 103 -13.06 3.19 -5.64
CA VAL A 103 -12.76 4.60 -5.38
C VAL A 103 -12.85 5.38 -6.68
N TYR A 104 -13.64 6.44 -6.69
CA TYR A 104 -13.73 7.38 -7.80
C TYR A 104 -12.71 8.50 -7.64
N GLY A 105 -12.00 8.82 -8.71
CA GLY A 105 -11.24 10.07 -8.83
C GLY A 105 -12.17 11.14 -9.40
N TYR A 106 -12.80 11.95 -8.56
CA TYR A 106 -13.90 12.81 -9.00
C TYR A 106 -13.46 14.07 -9.77
N GLU A 107 -12.18 14.40 -9.79
CA GLU A 107 -11.66 15.65 -10.35
C GLU A 107 -11.24 15.55 -11.83
N GLY A 108 -11.17 14.33 -12.37
CA GLY A 108 -10.84 14.10 -13.78
C GLY A 108 -11.95 14.58 -14.70
N GLY A 109 -11.62 15.43 -15.66
CA GLY A 109 -12.59 15.97 -16.61
C GLY A 109 -11.99 16.98 -17.57
N GLN A 110 -12.82 17.45 -18.50
CA GLN A 110 -12.49 18.54 -19.39
C GLN A 110 -13.21 19.79 -18.90
N ASP A 111 -12.45 20.86 -18.65
CA ASP A 111 -12.99 22.16 -18.29
C ASP A 111 -13.14 23.00 -19.56
N THR A 112 -14.36 23.45 -19.85
CA THR A 112 -14.69 24.21 -21.06
C THR A 112 -15.30 25.55 -20.69
N ASP A 113 -15.37 26.48 -21.63
CA ASP A 113 -15.98 27.80 -21.42
C ASP A 113 -17.46 27.74 -20.99
N LEU A 114 -18.15 26.62 -21.23
CA LEU A 114 -19.59 26.45 -20.97
C LEU A 114 -19.86 25.58 -19.74
N GLU A 115 -19.13 24.49 -19.59
CA GLU A 115 -19.33 23.53 -18.52
C GLU A 115 -18.10 22.65 -18.26
N TYR A 116 -18.06 22.09 -17.06
CA TYR A 116 -17.15 21.00 -16.73
C TYR A 116 -17.76 19.67 -17.18
N LEU A 117 -17.01 18.91 -17.99
CA LEU A 117 -17.39 17.59 -18.51
C LEU A 117 -16.62 16.49 -17.78
N PRO A 118 -17.23 15.78 -16.81
CA PRO A 118 -16.54 14.79 -16.00
C PRO A 118 -16.04 13.60 -16.81
N ARG A 119 -14.81 13.16 -16.54
CA ARG A 119 -14.21 11.92 -17.04
C ARG A 119 -13.84 11.07 -15.83
N ILE A 120 -14.77 10.20 -15.46
CA ILE A 120 -14.70 9.46 -14.20
C ILE A 120 -13.67 8.34 -14.31
N ASP A 121 -12.59 8.47 -13.56
CA ASP A 121 -11.73 7.34 -13.24
C ASP A 121 -12.29 6.60 -12.03
N SER A 122 -12.31 5.27 -12.13
CA SER A 122 -12.81 4.38 -11.10
C SER A 122 -11.83 3.24 -10.88
N LEU A 123 -11.35 3.08 -9.66
CA LEU A 123 -10.44 2.01 -9.26
C LEU A 123 -11.16 1.03 -8.33
N PRO A 124 -11.38 -0.23 -8.75
CA PRO A 124 -12.02 -1.22 -7.88
C PRO A 124 -11.10 -1.59 -6.72
N THR A 125 -11.69 -1.90 -5.58
CA THR A 125 -10.98 -2.60 -4.50
C THR A 125 -10.96 -4.10 -4.78
N SER A 126 -10.09 -4.82 -4.07
CA SER A 126 -10.01 -6.27 -4.14
C SER A 126 -11.33 -6.96 -3.84
N ALA A 127 -11.78 -7.83 -4.75
CA ALA A 127 -13.04 -8.56 -4.62
C ALA A 127 -13.05 -9.46 -3.38
N ILE A 128 -11.92 -10.11 -3.07
CA ILE A 128 -11.81 -10.94 -1.87
C ILE A 128 -11.93 -10.10 -0.59
N LEU A 129 -11.29 -8.92 -0.54
CA LEU A 129 -11.41 -8.02 0.62
C LEU A 129 -12.82 -7.46 0.76
N ASP A 130 -13.52 -7.16 -0.33
CA ASP A 130 -14.94 -6.77 -0.29
C ASP A 130 -15.83 -7.89 0.25
N GLU A 131 -15.63 -9.14 -0.17
CA GLU A 131 -16.37 -10.28 0.40
C GLU A 131 -16.07 -10.45 1.89
N GLN A 132 -14.80 -10.42 2.29
CA GLN A 132 -14.43 -10.55 3.69
C GLN A 132 -14.97 -9.38 4.53
N ALA A 133 -14.96 -8.16 4.02
CA ALA A 133 -15.53 -6.99 4.69
C ALA A 133 -17.03 -7.18 4.95
N LYS A 134 -17.79 -7.71 3.97
CA LYS A 134 -19.22 -8.04 4.16
C LYS A 134 -19.43 -9.04 5.28
N ARG A 135 -18.55 -10.05 5.42
CA ARG A 135 -18.62 -11.01 6.52
C ARG A 135 -18.29 -10.38 7.87
N VAL A 136 -17.28 -9.52 7.94
CA VAL A 136 -16.94 -8.76 9.16
C VAL A 136 -18.12 -7.90 9.60
N SER A 137 -18.78 -7.22 8.65
CA SER A 137 -20.00 -6.44 8.91
C SER A 137 -21.13 -7.31 9.48
N LEU A 138 -21.41 -8.46 8.85
CA LEU A 138 -22.43 -9.41 9.32
C LEU A 138 -22.14 -10.00 10.70
N GLU A 139 -20.87 -10.23 11.04
CA GLU A 139 -20.47 -10.72 12.37
C GLU A 139 -20.77 -9.68 13.46
N GLY A 140 -20.63 -8.39 13.16
CA GLY A 140 -20.92 -7.29 14.08
C GLY A 140 -19.98 -7.17 15.30
N THR A 141 -19.14 -8.17 15.59
CA THR A 141 -18.26 -8.18 16.78
C THR A 141 -17.04 -7.26 16.66
N TRP A 142 -16.76 -6.71 15.47
CA TRP A 142 -15.61 -5.85 15.23
C TRP A 142 -15.64 -4.58 16.09
N ILE A 143 -16.83 -4.08 16.42
CA ILE A 143 -17.02 -2.83 17.18
C ILE A 143 -16.43 -2.93 18.59
N TRP A 144 -16.45 -4.12 19.22
CA TRP A 144 -15.95 -4.32 20.57
C TRP A 144 -14.45 -4.07 20.72
N ARG A 145 -13.70 -4.08 19.60
CA ARG A 145 -12.30 -3.66 19.60
C ARG A 145 -12.14 -2.15 19.78
N ALA A 146 -13.03 -1.36 19.18
CA ALA A 146 -13.05 0.09 19.36
C ALA A 146 -13.74 0.48 20.69
N GLU A 147 -14.89 -0.12 20.96
CA GLU A 147 -15.82 0.21 22.04
C GLU A 147 -16.29 -1.09 22.72
N PRO A 148 -15.57 -1.58 23.75
CA PRO A 148 -15.88 -2.86 24.41
C PRO A 148 -17.28 -2.95 25.03
N GLU A 149 -17.85 -1.79 25.37
CA GLU A 149 -19.18 -1.67 25.97
C GLU A 149 -20.29 -1.39 24.93
N ALA A 150 -19.97 -1.42 23.63
CA ALA A 150 -20.97 -1.20 22.59
C ALA A 150 -21.97 -2.37 22.50
N ASP A 151 -23.26 -2.05 22.62
CA ASP A 151 -24.35 -3.02 22.48
C ASP A 151 -24.49 -3.51 21.03
N THR A 152 -24.34 -2.61 20.05
CA THR A 152 -24.49 -2.90 18.61
C THR A 152 -23.43 -2.17 17.79
N ALA A 153 -22.98 -2.80 16.71
CA ALA A 153 -22.10 -2.15 15.74
C ALA A 153 -22.85 -1.05 14.95
N PRO A 154 -22.20 0.08 14.64
CA PRO A 154 -22.73 1.05 13.68
C PRO A 154 -22.78 0.47 12.27
N GLU A 155 -23.47 1.15 11.36
CA GLU A 155 -23.64 0.65 9.99
C GLU A 155 -22.31 0.62 9.24
N VAL A 156 -22.10 -0.45 8.47
CA VAL A 156 -20.96 -0.57 7.55
C VAL A 156 -21.47 -0.51 6.11
N HIS A 157 -21.10 0.53 5.39
CA HIS A 157 -21.48 0.75 4.00
C HIS A 157 -20.45 0.12 3.07
N HIS A 158 -20.86 -0.91 2.33
CA HIS A 158 -20.08 -1.49 1.23
C HIS A 158 -20.38 -0.76 -0.07
N ARG A 159 -19.77 0.41 -0.24
CA ARG A 159 -20.14 1.39 -1.28
C ARG A 159 -18.92 2.18 -1.76
N PRO A 160 -19.01 2.87 -2.90
CA PRO A 160 -17.91 3.68 -3.41
C PRO A 160 -17.54 4.85 -2.49
N ILE A 161 -16.27 5.24 -2.59
CA ILE A 161 -15.73 6.47 -2.00
C ILE A 161 -15.35 7.42 -3.13
N ALA A 162 -15.72 8.69 -3.01
CA ALA A 162 -15.28 9.76 -3.91
C ALA A 162 -14.00 10.39 -3.35
N SER A 163 -12.91 10.43 -4.12
CA SER A 163 -11.62 10.90 -3.64
C SER A 163 -11.04 11.99 -4.56
N GLY A 164 -10.51 13.06 -3.97
CA GLY A 164 -9.95 14.19 -4.71
C GLY A 164 -9.20 15.19 -3.81
N GLY A 165 -8.54 16.19 -4.41
CA GLY A 165 -7.64 17.10 -3.72
C GLY A 165 -8.31 18.22 -2.92
N LYS A 166 -9.65 18.25 -2.82
CA LYS A 166 -10.39 19.34 -2.16
C LYS A 166 -10.96 18.93 -0.82
N VAL A 167 -10.75 19.77 0.20
CA VAL A 167 -11.54 19.70 1.43
C VAL A 167 -12.91 20.32 1.14
N VAL A 168 -13.93 19.47 0.97
CA VAL A 168 -15.30 19.93 0.70
C VAL A 168 -15.96 20.33 2.01
N THR A 169 -16.16 21.64 2.22
CA THR A 169 -16.73 22.19 3.47
C THR A 169 -18.17 22.65 3.36
N GLY A 170 -18.68 22.90 2.15
CA GLY A 170 -20.04 23.36 1.92
C GLY A 170 -20.84 22.39 1.07
N SER A 171 -22.05 22.06 1.53
CA SER A 171 -22.95 21.19 0.79
C SER A 171 -23.51 21.82 -0.48
N ALA A 172 -23.54 23.15 -0.60
CA ALA A 172 -23.90 23.84 -1.84
C ALA A 172 -22.70 24.14 -2.76
N SER A 173 -21.49 23.67 -2.43
CA SER A 173 -20.31 23.91 -3.28
C SER A 173 -20.38 23.16 -4.61
N ASP A 174 -19.68 23.68 -5.63
CA ASP A 174 -19.57 23.04 -6.95
C ASP A 174 -19.08 21.58 -6.85
N THR A 175 -18.18 21.30 -5.91
CA THR A 175 -17.68 19.93 -5.69
C THR A 175 -18.75 19.04 -5.06
N ALA A 176 -19.52 19.55 -4.11
CA ALA A 176 -20.64 18.80 -3.53
C ALA A 176 -21.74 18.54 -4.57
N GLU A 177 -22.02 19.49 -5.46
CA GLU A 177 -22.96 19.32 -6.58
C GLU A 177 -22.45 18.28 -7.60
N LEU A 178 -21.18 18.38 -8.00
CA LEU A 178 -20.52 17.40 -8.87
C LEU A 178 -20.67 15.98 -8.30
N ILE A 179 -20.35 15.80 -7.02
CA ILE A 179 -20.47 14.52 -6.32
C ILE A 179 -21.92 14.02 -6.32
N ARG A 180 -22.88 14.89 -6.00
CA ARG A 180 -24.30 14.52 -6.01
C ARG A 180 -24.78 14.07 -7.39
N LYS A 181 -24.38 14.78 -8.45
CA LYS A 181 -24.86 14.59 -9.82
C LYS A 181 -24.23 13.38 -10.49
N HIS A 182 -22.92 13.17 -10.31
CA HIS A 182 -22.16 12.18 -11.08
C HIS A 182 -21.75 10.94 -10.28
N PHE A 183 -21.77 11.01 -8.95
CA PHE A 183 -21.26 9.95 -8.06
C PHE A 183 -22.33 9.54 -7.05
N SER A 184 -23.54 9.30 -7.55
CA SER A 184 -24.75 9.14 -6.73
C SER A 184 -24.79 7.87 -5.88
N ASP A 185 -23.88 6.93 -6.12
CA ASP A 185 -23.72 5.70 -5.35
C ASP A 185 -22.68 5.82 -4.23
N ALA A 186 -21.84 6.87 -4.22
CA ALA A 186 -20.81 7.08 -3.21
C ALA A 186 -21.40 7.46 -1.84
N THR A 187 -20.83 6.91 -0.77
CA THR A 187 -21.27 7.15 0.61
C THR A 187 -20.22 7.80 1.50
N ALA A 188 -19.00 8.00 0.99
CA ALA A 188 -18.00 8.82 1.65
C ALA A 188 -17.17 9.62 0.65
N ILE A 189 -16.56 10.68 1.15
CA ILE A 189 -15.56 11.50 0.46
C ILE A 189 -14.25 11.50 1.25
N ASP A 190 -13.12 11.38 0.57
CA ASP A 190 -11.79 11.53 1.16
C ASP A 190 -10.82 12.27 0.22
N MET A 191 -9.54 12.36 0.61
CA MET A 191 -8.51 12.99 -0.22
C MET A 191 -7.39 12.06 -0.67
N GLU A 192 -7.39 10.79 -0.26
CA GLU A 192 -6.24 9.88 -0.42
C GLU A 192 -6.57 8.53 -1.07
N GLY A 193 -7.85 8.12 -1.05
CA GLY A 193 -8.27 6.79 -1.48
C GLY A 193 -7.89 6.49 -2.92
N PHE A 194 -8.01 7.46 -3.83
CA PHE A 194 -7.70 7.24 -5.23
C PHE A 194 -6.19 7.05 -5.43
N GLY A 195 -5.37 7.84 -4.74
CA GLY A 195 -3.91 7.73 -4.78
C GLY A 195 -3.41 6.38 -4.30
N ALA A 196 -3.94 5.89 -3.17
CA ALA A 196 -3.58 4.57 -2.65
C ALA A 196 -3.93 3.44 -3.63
N MET A 197 -5.16 3.44 -4.16
CA MET A 197 -5.59 2.42 -5.13
C MET A 197 -4.83 2.54 -6.46
N ALA A 198 -4.45 3.75 -6.87
CA ALA A 198 -3.67 3.99 -8.09
C ALA A 198 -2.24 3.45 -8.01
N ALA A 199 -1.64 3.45 -6.81
CA ALA A 199 -0.35 2.81 -6.54
C ALA A 199 -0.50 1.29 -6.44
N ALA A 200 -1.47 0.80 -5.65
CA ALA A 200 -1.70 -0.63 -5.44
C ALA A 200 -1.96 -1.39 -6.75
N ARG A 201 -2.75 -0.82 -7.69
CA ARG A 201 -3.05 -1.47 -8.99
C ARG A 201 -1.81 -1.73 -9.86
N GLN A 202 -0.68 -1.09 -9.59
CA GLN A 202 0.56 -1.26 -10.36
C GLN A 202 1.35 -2.49 -9.92
N VAL A 203 0.99 -3.09 -8.78
CA VAL A 203 1.69 -4.22 -8.18
C VAL A 203 0.80 -5.45 -8.28
N ARG A 204 1.37 -6.59 -8.70
CA ARG A 204 0.66 -7.87 -8.75
C ARG A 204 0.74 -8.55 -7.39
N GLY A 205 -0.30 -9.33 -7.05
CA GLY A 205 -0.30 -10.17 -5.84
C GLY A 205 -0.54 -9.43 -4.53
N VAL A 206 -0.98 -8.16 -4.60
CA VAL A 206 -1.44 -7.41 -3.42
C VAL A 206 -2.95 -7.23 -3.50
N GLU A 207 -3.64 -7.60 -2.42
CA GLU A 207 -5.04 -7.26 -2.24
C GLU A 207 -5.15 -5.90 -1.53
N ALA A 208 -5.95 -4.98 -2.07
CA ALA A 208 -6.03 -3.61 -1.57
C ALA A 208 -7.47 -3.10 -1.38
N THR A 209 -7.69 -2.34 -0.32
CA THR A 209 -8.97 -1.64 -0.08
C THR A 209 -8.79 -0.35 0.72
N VAL A 210 -9.85 0.45 0.76
CA VAL A 210 -9.94 1.71 1.51
C VAL A 210 -11.07 1.62 2.52
N ILE A 211 -10.79 1.96 3.78
CA ILE A 211 -11.74 1.94 4.89
C ILE A 211 -11.78 3.31 5.53
N ARG A 212 -12.97 3.93 5.54
CA ARG A 212 -13.17 5.26 6.14
C ARG A 212 -14.18 5.21 7.27
N GLY A 213 -13.82 5.75 8.41
CA GLY A 213 -14.78 6.10 9.47
C GLY A 213 -15.38 7.46 9.16
N VAL A 214 -16.70 7.59 9.26
CA VAL A 214 -17.39 8.83 8.92
C VAL A 214 -17.28 9.83 10.08
N SER A 215 -16.50 10.90 9.89
CA SER A 215 -16.25 11.90 10.94
C SER A 215 -17.26 13.04 10.98
N ASP A 216 -17.77 13.44 9.82
CA ASP A 216 -18.59 14.63 9.62
C ASP A 216 -19.52 14.42 8.42
N ARG A 217 -20.54 15.27 8.30
CA ARG A 217 -21.37 15.38 7.07
C ARG A 217 -21.10 16.73 6.42
N LEU A 218 -21.30 16.82 5.10
CA LEU A 218 -21.12 18.07 4.36
C LEU A 218 -22.04 19.22 4.82
N ASP A 219 -23.14 18.91 5.51
CA ASP A 219 -24.13 19.88 6.00
C ASP A 219 -23.82 20.39 7.43
N ASP A 220 -22.94 19.71 8.19
CA ASP A 220 -22.81 19.85 9.65
C ASP A 220 -21.35 20.06 10.09
N LYS A 221 -20.64 21.02 9.50
CA LYS A 221 -19.22 21.25 9.84
C LYS A 221 -19.03 22.26 10.97
N ASP A 222 -18.67 21.75 12.14
CA ASP A 222 -18.21 22.51 13.30
C ASP A 222 -16.89 21.93 13.83
N LYS A 223 -15.87 22.79 14.00
CA LYS A 223 -14.52 22.38 14.41
C LYS A 223 -14.48 21.75 15.81
N GLU A 224 -15.35 22.18 16.72
CA GLU A 224 -15.40 21.59 18.07
C GLU A 224 -16.04 20.21 18.04
N THR A 225 -17.05 20.02 17.20
CA THR A 225 -17.64 18.71 16.92
C THR A 225 -16.62 17.75 16.30
N ASP A 226 -15.83 18.21 15.32
CA ASP A 226 -14.80 17.40 14.65
C ASP A 226 -13.76 16.83 15.62
N LYS A 227 -13.33 17.62 16.62
CA LYS A 227 -12.39 17.17 17.66
C LYS A 227 -12.91 15.97 18.44
N ARG A 228 -14.23 15.82 18.55
CA ARG A 228 -14.88 14.70 19.25
C ARG A 228 -15.17 13.54 18.31
N THR A 229 -15.60 13.80 17.08
CA THR A 229 -16.06 12.75 16.16
C THR A 229 -14.93 12.09 15.38
N GLN A 230 -13.87 12.82 15.00
CA GLN A 230 -12.73 12.25 14.26
C GLN A 230 -12.01 11.13 15.02
N PRO A 231 -11.68 11.25 16.32
CA PRO A 231 -11.03 10.16 17.05
C PRO A 231 -11.91 8.89 17.11
N MET A 232 -13.22 9.05 17.30
CA MET A 232 -14.18 7.93 17.28
C MET A 232 -14.22 7.27 15.90
N ALA A 233 -14.42 8.06 14.83
CA ALA A 233 -14.45 7.56 13.46
C ALA A 233 -13.15 6.83 13.08
N ALA A 234 -11.99 7.41 13.39
CA ALA A 234 -10.70 6.80 13.13
C ALA A 234 -10.53 5.46 13.87
N ARG A 235 -10.94 5.41 15.14
CA ARG A 235 -10.88 4.20 15.96
C ARG A 235 -11.81 3.11 15.44
N ARG A 236 -13.01 3.45 14.99
CA ARG A 236 -13.95 2.50 14.37
C ARG A 236 -13.43 1.97 13.03
N ALA A 237 -12.88 2.83 12.18
CA ALA A 237 -12.23 2.42 10.93
C ALA A 237 -11.06 1.46 11.17
N ALA A 238 -10.21 1.77 12.15
CA ALA A 238 -9.10 0.94 12.58
C ALA A 238 -9.56 -0.42 13.13
N ALA A 239 -10.62 -0.45 13.95
CA ALA A 239 -11.18 -1.69 14.46
C ALA A 239 -11.71 -2.59 13.35
N PHE A 240 -12.43 -2.02 12.38
CA PHE A 240 -12.94 -2.75 11.22
C PHE A 240 -11.79 -3.28 10.34
N ALA A 241 -10.75 -2.48 10.10
CA ALA A 241 -9.57 -2.88 9.34
C ALA A 241 -8.83 -4.07 9.99
N LEU A 242 -8.64 -4.04 11.31
CA LEU A 242 -8.01 -5.16 12.01
C LEU A 242 -8.89 -6.41 12.03
N ALA A 243 -10.21 -6.27 12.14
CA ALA A 243 -11.14 -7.39 12.02
C ALA A 243 -11.12 -8.02 10.61
N LEU A 244 -10.83 -7.23 9.57
CA LEU A 244 -10.62 -7.71 8.21
C LEU A 244 -9.32 -8.53 8.11
N ILE A 245 -8.20 -8.04 8.65
CA ILE A 245 -6.94 -8.80 8.73
C ILE A 245 -7.11 -10.09 9.53
N ASP A 246 -7.82 -10.03 10.65
CA ASP A 246 -8.10 -11.20 11.49
C ASP A 246 -8.79 -12.30 10.70
N ARG A 247 -9.67 -11.93 9.76
CA ARG A 247 -10.46 -12.85 8.95
C ARG A 247 -9.73 -13.33 7.69
N TYR A 248 -8.89 -12.49 7.10
CA TYR A 248 -8.24 -12.79 5.83
C TYR A 248 -7.34 -14.01 5.97
N ASP A 249 -7.50 -14.95 5.03
CA ASP A 249 -6.71 -16.17 4.96
C ASP A 249 -5.68 -15.97 3.83
N PRO A 250 -4.42 -15.64 4.17
CA PRO A 250 -3.42 -15.34 3.16
C PRO A 250 -2.90 -16.62 2.50
N ASP A 251 -2.56 -16.52 1.22
CA ASP A 251 -1.80 -17.57 0.57
C ASP A 251 -0.48 -17.83 1.33
N PRO A 252 -0.01 -19.09 1.41
CA PRO A 252 1.25 -19.40 2.06
C PRO A 252 2.39 -18.58 1.46
N VAL A 253 3.18 -17.91 2.31
CA VAL A 253 4.39 -17.23 1.85
C VAL A 253 5.43 -18.29 1.53
N GLU A 254 5.59 -18.62 0.25
CA GLU A 254 6.67 -19.50 -0.18
C GLU A 254 8.02 -18.87 0.24
N PRO A 255 8.87 -19.60 0.97
CA PRO A 255 10.20 -19.10 1.28
C PRO A 255 10.92 -18.85 -0.04
N ALA A 256 11.47 -17.64 -0.21
CA ALA A 256 12.29 -17.33 -1.36
C ALA A 256 13.33 -18.46 -1.53
N PRO A 257 13.51 -19.02 -2.74
CA PRO A 257 14.51 -20.04 -2.96
C PRO A 257 15.83 -19.49 -2.43
N ALA A 258 16.48 -20.25 -1.54
CA ALA A 258 17.77 -19.85 -1.00
C ALA A 258 18.64 -19.42 -2.17
N PRO A 259 19.31 -18.24 -2.10
CA PRO A 259 20.14 -17.80 -3.20
C PRO A 259 21.07 -18.94 -3.52
N THR A 260 20.95 -19.49 -4.73
CA THR A 260 21.85 -20.53 -5.19
C THR A 260 23.23 -19.92 -5.03
N PRO A 261 24.12 -20.50 -4.17
CA PRO A 261 25.48 -19.98 -4.10
C PRO A 261 25.99 -19.92 -5.53
N PRO A 262 26.63 -18.81 -5.95
CA PRO A 262 27.14 -18.70 -7.31
C PRO A 262 27.88 -20.00 -7.59
N SER A 263 27.39 -20.77 -8.56
CA SER A 263 27.99 -22.06 -8.83
C SER A 263 29.44 -21.75 -9.23
N SER A 264 30.38 -22.19 -8.40
CA SER A 264 31.82 -22.09 -8.68
C SER A 264 32.24 -23.00 -9.85
N LYS A 265 31.29 -23.34 -10.73
CA LYS A 265 31.39 -24.31 -11.81
C LYS A 265 31.05 -23.71 -13.16
N TYR A 266 31.21 -22.39 -13.33
CA TYR A 266 31.54 -21.89 -14.65
C TYR A 266 32.99 -22.28 -14.97
N HIS A 267 33.20 -23.57 -15.31
CA HIS A 267 34.32 -23.92 -16.15
C HIS A 267 34.00 -23.36 -17.53
N PHE A 268 34.57 -22.20 -17.83
CA PHE A 268 34.64 -21.73 -19.20
C PHE A 268 35.60 -22.66 -19.95
N GLU A 269 35.06 -23.58 -20.75
CA GLU A 269 35.86 -24.29 -21.75
C GLU A 269 36.01 -23.38 -22.98
N PRO A 270 37.22 -22.91 -23.31
CA PRO A 270 37.42 -22.13 -24.52
C PRO A 270 37.03 -22.98 -25.74
N GLN A 271 36.04 -22.52 -26.50
CA GLN A 271 35.66 -23.13 -27.76
C GLN A 271 36.80 -22.93 -28.78
N PRO A 272 37.23 -23.98 -29.51
CA PRO A 272 38.24 -23.85 -30.56
C PRO A 272 37.84 -22.76 -31.57
N GLY A 273 38.70 -21.76 -31.75
CA GLY A 273 38.47 -20.63 -32.67
C GLY A 273 37.90 -19.36 -32.04
N SER A 274 37.72 -19.31 -30.72
CA SER A 274 37.38 -18.07 -30.01
C SER A 274 38.65 -17.25 -29.67
N ASN A 275 38.84 -16.11 -30.33
CA ASN A 275 39.89 -15.16 -29.99
C ASN A 275 39.33 -14.10 -29.03
N THR A 276 39.94 -13.95 -27.86
CA THR A 276 39.73 -12.79 -26.97
C THR A 276 40.96 -11.92 -27.03
N THR A 277 40.85 -10.74 -27.66
CA THR A 277 41.95 -9.76 -27.71
C THR A 277 41.77 -8.76 -26.59
N ILE A 278 42.75 -8.65 -25.69
CA ILE A 278 42.85 -7.56 -24.73
C ILE A 278 44.07 -6.73 -25.10
N GLY A 279 43.84 -5.51 -25.57
CA GLY A 279 44.89 -4.60 -26.01
C GLY A 279 44.53 -3.16 -25.70
N TYR A 280 45.56 -2.31 -25.64
CA TYR A 280 45.44 -0.87 -25.51
C TYR A 280 46.16 -0.24 -26.71
N MET A 281 45.66 0.88 -27.25
CA MET A 281 46.35 1.66 -28.27
C MET A 281 46.56 3.11 -27.79
N GLY A 282 47.83 3.52 -27.73
CA GLY A 282 48.27 4.87 -27.33
C GLY A 282 49.53 4.84 -26.44
N ASP A 283 50.22 5.98 -26.30
CA ASP A 283 51.33 6.11 -25.35
C ASP A 283 50.80 6.17 -23.90
N GLY A 284 51.37 5.37 -23.00
CA GLY A 284 51.05 5.40 -21.56
C GLY A 284 49.95 4.45 -21.06
N GLY A 285 49.60 3.42 -21.81
CA GLY A 285 48.59 2.43 -21.38
C GLY A 285 49.02 1.55 -20.22
N ASN A 286 48.11 1.33 -19.25
CA ASN A 286 48.26 0.34 -18.20
C ASN A 286 46.95 -0.47 -18.07
N ALA A 287 47.04 -1.79 -18.12
CA ALA A 287 45.90 -2.69 -17.95
C ALA A 287 46.13 -3.55 -16.70
N THR A 288 45.17 -3.53 -15.76
CA THR A 288 45.25 -4.31 -14.52
C THR A 288 44.07 -5.27 -14.43
N PHE A 289 44.36 -6.55 -14.23
CA PHE A 289 43.38 -7.59 -13.96
C PHE A 289 43.52 -8.00 -12.50
N GLY A 290 42.43 -8.00 -11.75
CA GLY A 290 42.43 -8.36 -10.33
C GLY A 290 41.18 -9.13 -9.95
N ALA A 291 41.33 -10.09 -9.05
CA ALA A 291 40.22 -10.78 -8.40
C ALA A 291 40.14 -10.28 -6.95
N ILE A 292 38.99 -9.77 -6.52
CA ILE A 292 38.82 -9.15 -5.19
C ILE A 292 37.78 -9.93 -4.38
N GLY A 293 38.16 -10.37 -3.18
CA GLY A 293 37.29 -11.09 -2.24
C GLY A 293 38.08 -12.04 -1.34
N THR A 294 37.46 -12.47 -0.24
CA THR A 294 38.04 -13.47 0.68
C THR A 294 38.10 -14.81 -0.06
N ASN A 295 39.33 -15.28 -0.35
CA ASN A 295 39.64 -16.47 -1.18
C ASN A 295 39.55 -16.29 -2.71
N ALA A 296 39.73 -15.07 -3.23
CA ALA A 296 39.83 -14.87 -4.67
C ALA A 296 41.15 -15.44 -5.24
N THR A 297 41.07 -16.30 -6.25
CA THR A 297 42.22 -16.84 -7.02
C THR A 297 42.02 -16.60 -8.51
N GLY A 298 43.03 -16.09 -9.20
CA GLY A 298 43.01 -15.91 -10.66
C GLY A 298 44.07 -16.79 -11.34
N HIS A 299 43.72 -17.41 -12.46
CA HIS A 299 44.65 -18.18 -13.30
C HIS A 299 44.59 -17.64 -14.73
N ILE A 300 45.76 -17.34 -15.32
CA ILE A 300 45.88 -16.98 -16.74
C ILE A 300 46.59 -18.15 -17.42
N HIS A 301 45.91 -18.79 -18.38
CA HIS A 301 46.48 -19.90 -19.15
C HIS A 301 46.91 -19.36 -20.52
N HIS A 302 48.22 -19.33 -20.77
CA HIS A 302 48.76 -19.03 -22.09
C HIS A 302 49.10 -20.32 -22.80
N HIS A 303 48.50 -20.56 -23.97
CA HIS A 303 48.98 -21.56 -24.91
C HIS A 303 49.91 -20.87 -25.91
N TYR A 304 51.21 -21.10 -25.78
CA TYR A 304 52.17 -20.76 -26.84
C TYR A 304 52.01 -21.79 -27.97
N ARG A 305 51.85 -21.30 -29.20
CA ARG A 305 52.10 -22.07 -30.41
C ARG A 305 53.47 -21.60 -30.90
N ASP A 306 54.47 -22.49 -30.88
CA ASP A 306 55.70 -22.23 -31.61
C ASP A 306 55.33 -22.21 -33.10
N GLU A 307 55.43 -21.04 -33.71
CA GLU A 307 55.48 -20.94 -35.16
C GLU A 307 56.91 -21.30 -35.56
N GLU A 308 57.12 -22.53 -36.02
CA GLU A 308 58.30 -22.85 -36.83
C GLU A 308 58.24 -21.96 -38.08
N GLU A 309 59.11 -20.96 -38.15
CA GLU A 309 59.46 -20.29 -39.40
C GLU A 309 60.11 -21.31 -40.35
N ASP A 310 59.30 -21.89 -41.22
CA ASP A 310 59.80 -22.55 -42.43
C ASP A 310 60.39 -21.46 -43.37
N ARG A 311 61.66 -21.65 -43.73
CA ARG A 311 62.39 -20.91 -44.77
C ARG A 311 61.91 -21.27 -46.17
#